data_AF-A0A7I7YPA2-F1
#
_entry.id   AF-A0A7I7YPA2-F1
#
_cell.length_a   1.000
_cell.length_b   1.000
_cell.length_c   1.000
_cell.angle_alpha   90.00
_cell.angle_beta   90.00
_cell.angle_gamma   90.00
#
_symmetry.space_group_name_H-M   'P 1'
#
loop_
_entity.id
_entity.type
_entity.pdbx_description
1 polymer ?
#
loop_
_entity_poly.entity_id
_entity_poly.type
_entity_poly.pdbx_seq_one_letter_code
_entity_poly.pdbx_strand_id
1 'polypeptide(L)'
;MVVVGTCPDLGVISVIPQPLRSLAHARGSQLARAQAAAVRAAGGIPVPLAQLLAHQFRATPEQMFSADNYHPSAVAYALAANALLPAICDALGEQVESATPEVVAAADDPAPGPGQARTGVMTGVRRRPAPEATAPSSCSPPGSD
;
A
#
# COMPACT_ATOMS: atom_id res chain seq x y z
N MET A 1 -5.78 -20.77 -2.05
CA MET A 1 -4.57 -19.94 -1.95
C MET A 1 -4.85 -18.60 -2.61
N VAL A 2 -4.53 -17.47 -1.96
CA VAL A 2 -4.76 -16.11 -2.49
C VAL A 2 -3.50 -15.27 -2.30
N VAL A 3 -3.00 -14.69 -3.39
CA VAL A 3 -1.91 -13.71 -3.40
C VAL A 3 -2.49 -12.33 -3.63
N VAL A 4 -2.07 -11.33 -2.85
CA VAL A 4 -2.60 -9.96 -2.94
C VAL A 4 -1.46 -8.96 -3.02
N GLY A 5 -1.38 -8.22 -4.12
CA GLY A 5 -0.59 -7.00 -4.17
C GLY A 5 -1.23 -5.91 -3.30
N THR A 6 -0.51 -5.45 -2.28
CA THR A 6 -1.02 -4.38 -1.41
C THR A 6 -1.00 -3.02 -2.11
N CYS A 7 -1.69 -2.03 -1.55
CA CYS A 7 -1.77 -0.67 -2.06
C CYS A 7 -0.37 -0.13 -2.44
N PRO A 8 -0.19 0.39 -3.67
CA PRO A 8 1.08 0.99 -4.10
C PRO A 8 1.31 2.35 -3.44
N ASP A 9 2.53 2.87 -3.55
CA ASP A 9 2.87 4.18 -3.02
C ASP A 9 2.27 5.30 -3.88
N LEU A 10 1.11 5.81 -3.49
CA LEU A 10 0.44 6.93 -4.19
C LEU A 10 1.22 8.25 -4.09
N GLY A 11 2.26 8.33 -3.26
CA GLY A 11 3.16 9.47 -3.16
C GLY A 11 4.03 9.68 -4.40
N VAL A 12 4.16 8.67 -5.27
CA VAL A 12 4.94 8.75 -6.52
C VAL A 12 4.17 9.45 -7.65
N ILE A 13 2.88 9.69 -7.47
CA ILE A 13 2.01 10.31 -8.48
C ILE A 13 2.19 11.83 -8.45
N SER A 14 2.99 12.36 -9.38
CA SER A 14 3.39 13.77 -9.39
C SER A 14 2.24 14.73 -9.74
N VAL A 15 1.22 14.26 -10.49
CA VAL A 15 0.01 15.05 -10.82
C VAL A 15 -0.84 15.40 -9.61
N ILE A 16 -0.69 14.67 -8.50
CA ILE A 16 -1.28 15.07 -7.23
C ILE A 16 -0.38 16.17 -6.65
N PRO A 17 -0.88 17.41 -6.48
CA PRO A 17 -0.09 18.50 -5.93
C PRO A 17 0.12 18.34 -4.41
N GLN A 18 1.10 19.04 -3.88
CA GLN A 18 1.24 19.17 -2.42
C GLN A 18 0.18 20.13 -1.86
N PRO A 19 -0.35 19.89 -0.65
CA PRO A 19 0.06 18.86 0.33
C PRO A 19 -0.64 17.50 0.15
N LEU A 20 -1.56 17.38 -0.82
CA LEU A 20 -2.39 16.18 -0.98
C LEU A 20 -1.56 14.94 -1.32
N ARG A 21 -0.45 15.09 -2.05
CA ARG A 21 0.44 13.98 -2.38
C ARG A 21 1.08 13.35 -1.14
N SER A 22 1.51 14.16 -0.17
CA SER A 22 2.01 13.65 1.11
C SER A 22 0.92 12.93 1.90
N LEU A 23 -0.33 13.43 1.86
CA LEU A 23 -1.45 12.74 2.49
C LEU A 23 -1.79 11.42 1.78
N ALA A 24 -1.76 11.39 0.45
CA ALA A 24 -1.98 10.20 -0.35
C ALA A 24 -0.93 9.12 -0.05
N HIS A 25 0.35 9.49 0.03
CA HIS A 25 1.42 8.61 0.49
C HIS A 25 1.11 8.01 1.88
N ALA A 26 0.78 8.86 2.86
CA ALA A 26 0.53 8.42 4.22
C ALA A 26 -0.67 7.48 4.32
N ARG A 27 -1.77 7.79 3.63
CA ARG A 27 -2.99 6.97 3.61
C ARG A 27 -2.81 5.67 2.84
N GLY A 28 -2.16 5.71 1.67
CA GLY A 28 -1.80 4.53 0.90
C GLY A 28 -0.90 3.57 1.69
N SER A 29 0.12 4.11 2.36
CA SER A 29 1.01 3.33 3.22
C SER A 29 0.27 2.69 4.41
N GLN A 30 -0.67 3.42 5.02
CA GLN A 30 -1.52 2.89 6.09
C GLN A 30 -2.42 1.76 5.56
N LEU A 31 -3.03 1.96 4.39
CA LEU A 31 -3.88 0.96 3.74
C LEU A 31 -3.08 -0.30 3.36
N ALA A 32 -1.88 -0.15 2.81
CA ALA A 32 -1.02 -1.28 2.44
C ALA A 32 -0.70 -2.16 3.67
N ARG A 33 -0.38 -1.54 4.81
CA ARG A 33 -0.15 -2.28 6.07
C ARG A 33 -1.41 -3.00 6.55
N ALA A 34 -2.56 -2.33 6.49
CA ALA A 34 -3.84 -2.93 6.88
C ALA A 34 -4.23 -4.12 5.98
N GLN A 35 -4.04 -3.98 4.66
CA GLN A 35 -4.24 -5.07 3.70
C GLN A 35 -3.29 -6.23 3.99
N ALA A 36 -2.01 -5.96 4.23
CA ALA A 36 -1.04 -7.00 4.55
C ALA A 36 -1.42 -7.79 5.82
N ALA A 37 -1.88 -7.09 6.87
CA ALA A 37 -2.36 -7.73 8.10
C ALA A 37 -3.63 -8.58 7.85
N ALA A 38 -4.61 -8.03 7.13
CA ALA A 38 -5.86 -8.72 6.83
C ALA A 38 -5.64 -9.97 5.96
N VAL A 39 -4.77 -9.87 4.95
CA VAL A 39 -4.43 -10.99 4.06
C VAL A 39 -3.76 -12.11 4.85
N ARG A 40 -2.78 -11.79 5.71
CA ARG A 40 -2.14 -12.80 6.58
C ARG A 40 -3.14 -13.44 7.54
N ALA A 41 -4.02 -12.65 8.16
CA ALA A 41 -5.04 -13.18 9.07
C ALA A 41 -6.02 -14.14 8.37
N ALA A 42 -6.25 -13.94 7.08
CA ALA A 42 -7.05 -14.84 6.24
C ALA A 42 -6.26 -16.02 5.64
N GLY A 43 -4.98 -16.19 5.99
CA GLY A 43 -4.11 -17.25 5.43
C GLY A 43 -3.65 -17.01 4.00
N GLY A 44 -3.75 -15.77 3.49
CA GLY A 44 -3.22 -15.37 2.19
C GLY A 44 -1.80 -14.81 2.25
N ILE A 45 -1.24 -14.51 1.08
CA ILE A 45 0.13 -14.02 0.91
C ILE A 45 0.10 -12.57 0.41
N PRO A 46 0.45 -11.58 1.24
CA PRO A 46 0.53 -10.20 0.78
C PRO A 46 1.89 -9.90 0.13
N VAL A 47 1.86 -9.22 -1.01
CA VAL A 47 3.05 -8.73 -1.72
C VAL A 47 3.11 -7.20 -1.60
N PRO A 48 4.18 -6.63 -0.99
CA PRO A 48 4.24 -5.22 -0.64
C PRO A 48 4.61 -4.32 -1.84
N LEU A 49 3.68 -4.10 -2.76
CA LEU A 49 3.94 -3.36 -4.01
C LEU A 49 4.47 -1.94 -3.79
N ALA A 50 4.01 -1.22 -2.75
CA ALA A 50 4.54 0.11 -2.43
C ALA A 50 6.06 0.10 -2.19
N GLN A 51 6.59 -0.92 -1.52
CA GLN A 51 8.02 -1.01 -1.23
C GLN A 51 8.80 -1.49 -2.47
N LEU A 52 8.25 -2.46 -3.19
CA LEU A 52 8.92 -3.09 -4.33
C LEU A 52 8.98 -2.19 -5.58
N LEU A 53 7.98 -1.34 -5.80
CA LEU A 53 7.85 -0.58 -7.06
C LEU A 53 8.21 0.90 -6.92
N ALA A 54 8.17 1.48 -5.72
CA ALA A 54 8.26 2.93 -5.58
C ALA A 54 9.63 3.52 -5.97
N HIS A 55 10.70 2.71 -5.97
CA HIS A 55 12.00 3.16 -6.48
C HIS A 55 11.91 3.42 -8.00
N GLN A 56 11.42 2.46 -8.78
CA GLN A 56 11.29 2.58 -10.23
C GLN A 56 10.36 3.72 -10.62
N PHE A 57 9.21 3.85 -9.94
CA PHE A 57 8.27 4.96 -10.18
C PHE A 57 8.86 6.34 -9.93
N ARG A 58 9.81 6.48 -8.99
CA ARG A 58 10.53 7.75 -8.75
C ARG A 58 11.68 7.96 -9.72
N ALA A 59 12.37 6.90 -10.11
CA ALA A 59 13.56 6.97 -10.94
C ALA A 59 13.24 7.24 -12.42
N THR A 60 12.18 6.62 -12.95
CA THR A 60 11.79 6.71 -14.38
C THR A 60 10.28 6.96 -14.54
N PRO A 61 9.72 8.05 -13.97
CA PRO A 61 8.28 8.31 -14.00
C PRO A 61 7.70 8.36 -15.41
N GLU A 62 8.45 8.84 -16.40
CA GLU A 62 8.06 8.90 -17.82
C GLU A 62 7.85 7.53 -18.47
N GLN A 63 8.48 6.48 -17.93
CA GLN A 63 8.28 5.11 -18.37
C GLN A 63 7.25 4.37 -17.51
N MET A 64 7.08 4.77 -16.25
CA MET A 64 6.24 4.07 -15.28
C MET A 64 4.77 4.50 -15.32
N PHE A 65 4.47 5.71 -15.78
CA PHE A 65 3.09 6.19 -15.92
C PHE A 65 2.60 6.15 -17.37
N SER A 66 1.29 5.95 -17.52
CA SER A 66 0.55 6.12 -18.76
C SER A 66 0.45 7.61 -19.14
N ALA A 67 -0.13 7.91 -20.31
CA ALA A 67 -0.26 9.28 -20.81
C ALA A 67 -1.05 10.24 -19.89
N ASP A 68 -1.89 9.71 -19.00
CA ASP A 68 -2.61 10.50 -17.98
C ASP A 68 -1.76 10.87 -16.76
N ASN A 69 -0.51 10.39 -16.69
CA ASN A 69 0.42 10.58 -15.58
C ASN A 69 -0.13 10.10 -14.22
N TYR A 70 -1.09 9.17 -14.24
CA TYR A 70 -1.75 8.64 -13.05
C TYR A 70 -1.75 7.12 -13.03
N HIS A 71 -2.22 6.47 -14.11
CA HIS A 71 -2.26 5.01 -14.19
C HIS A 71 -0.87 4.46 -14.52
N PRO A 72 -0.52 3.25 -14.05
CA PRO A 72 0.70 2.56 -14.48
C PRO A 72 0.72 2.39 -16.00
N SER A 73 1.91 2.47 -16.60
CA SER A 73 2.14 2.07 -17.99
C SER A 73 2.13 0.54 -18.15
N ALA A 74 2.19 0.05 -19.39
CA ALA A 74 2.39 -1.38 -19.65
C ALA A 74 3.68 -1.93 -19.02
N VAL A 75 4.76 -1.14 -19.01
CA VAL A 75 6.03 -1.52 -18.38
C VAL A 75 5.86 -1.65 -16.86
N ALA A 76 5.15 -0.71 -16.23
CA ALA A 76 4.90 -0.77 -14.80
C ALA A 76 3.97 -1.93 -14.41
N TYR A 77 2.96 -2.26 -15.23
CA TYR A 77 2.15 -3.46 -15.01
C TYR A 77 2.97 -4.75 -15.13
N ALA A 78 3.89 -4.83 -16.10
CA ALA A 78 4.80 -5.97 -16.22
C ALA A 78 5.71 -6.08 -14.97
N LEU A 79 6.21 -4.96 -14.46
CA LEU A 79 6.99 -4.94 -13.22
C LEU A 79 6.16 -5.41 -12.01
N ALA A 80 4.91 -4.95 -11.89
CA ALA A 80 4.01 -5.40 -10.83
C ALA A 80 3.70 -6.91 -10.93
N ALA A 81 3.48 -7.43 -12.14
CA ALA A 81 3.27 -8.85 -12.38
C ALA A 81 4.52 -9.66 -11.99
N ASN A 82 5.71 -9.22 -12.38
CA ASN A 82 6.98 -9.84 -12.00
C ASN A 82 7.20 -9.83 -10.48
N ALA A 83 6.75 -8.79 -9.78
CA ALA A 83 6.83 -8.74 -8.32
C ALA A 83 5.88 -9.73 -7.63
N LEU A 84 4.74 -10.05 -8.25
CA LEU A 84 3.76 -11.02 -7.73
C LEU A 84 4.15 -12.46 -8.05
N LEU A 85 4.83 -12.70 -9.16
CA LEU A 85 5.09 -14.03 -9.72
C LEU A 85 5.80 -14.98 -8.72
N PRO A 86 6.86 -14.58 -7.98
CA PRO A 86 7.50 -15.48 -7.02
C PRO A 86 6.53 -16.01 -5.96
N ALA A 87 5.66 -15.15 -5.43
CA ALA A 87 4.67 -15.54 -4.42
C ALA A 87 3.59 -16.48 -4.99
N ILE A 88 3.24 -16.33 -6.27
CA ILE A 88 2.32 -17.23 -6.95
C ILE A 88 2.97 -18.60 -7.14
N CYS A 89 4.20 -18.64 -7.64
CA CYS A 89 4.89 -19.89 -7.91
C CYS A 89 5.24 -20.68 -6.64
N ASP A 90 5.75 -20.01 -5.60
CA ASP A 90 6.00 -20.63 -4.29
C ASP A 90 4.73 -21.32 -3.76
N ALA A 91 3.61 -20.63 -3.87
CA ALA A 91 2.35 -21.14 -3.36
C ALA A 91 1.69 -22.21 -4.27
N LEU A 92 2.13 -22.31 -5.53
CA LEU A 92 1.85 -23.44 -6.43
C LEU A 92 2.85 -24.61 -6.26
N GLY A 93 3.93 -24.44 -5.48
CA GLY A 93 5.00 -25.43 -5.35
C GLY A 93 5.96 -25.48 -6.55
N GLU A 94 5.94 -24.44 -7.40
CA GLU A 94 6.79 -24.32 -8.58
C GLU A 94 8.12 -23.65 -8.20
N GLN A 95 9.24 -24.27 -8.55
CA GLN A 95 10.57 -23.68 -8.37
C GLN A 95 10.76 -22.58 -9.43
N VAL A 96 10.70 -21.31 -9.02
CA VAL A 96 11.12 -20.20 -9.87
C VAL A 96 12.57 -19.84 -9.54
N GLU A 97 13.42 -19.91 -10.55
CA GLU A 97 14.76 -19.31 -10.50
C GLU A 97 14.60 -17.78 -10.42
N SER A 98 14.45 -17.24 -9.21
CA SER A 98 14.33 -15.79 -9.02
C SER A 98 15.71 -15.17 -8.82
N ALA A 99 16.13 -14.29 -9.73
CA ALA A 99 17.17 -13.31 -9.42
C ALA A 99 16.64 -12.42 -8.28
N THR A 100 17.16 -12.61 -7.07
CA THR A 100 16.72 -11.86 -5.89
C THR A 100 16.89 -10.36 -6.12
N PRO A 101 15.81 -9.55 -6.15
CA PRO A 101 15.98 -8.11 -6.02
C PRO A 101 16.47 -7.86 -4.60
N GLU A 102 17.70 -7.37 -4.49
CA GLU A 102 18.32 -6.98 -3.23
C GLU A 102 17.46 -5.89 -2.59
N VAL A 103 16.67 -6.28 -1.58
CA VAL A 103 16.03 -5.33 -0.69
C VAL A 103 17.17 -4.73 0.14
N VAL A 104 17.63 -3.54 -0.24
CA VAL A 104 18.53 -2.76 0.60
C VAL A 104 17.77 -2.49 1.90
N ALA A 105 18.18 -3.16 2.97
CA ALA A 105 17.69 -2.89 4.31
C ALA A 105 17.89 -1.39 4.57
N ALA A 106 16.84 -0.72 5.02
CA ALA A 106 16.91 0.67 5.45
C ALA A 106 18.10 0.79 6.42
N ALA A 107 19.03 1.68 6.10
CA ALA A 107 20.14 2.02 6.98
C ALA A 107 19.59 2.40 8.36
N ASP A 108 20.25 1.89 9.41
CA ASP A 108 19.98 2.26 10.81
C ASP A 108 19.83 3.78 10.95
N ASP A 109 18.72 4.21 11.56
CA ASP A 109 18.51 5.59 11.97
C ASP A 109 19.61 5.99 12.97
N PRO A 110 20.37 7.08 12.74
CA PRO A 110 21.23 7.62 13.77
C PRO A 110 20.38 8.23 14.88
N ALA A 111 20.71 7.89 16.13
CA ALA A 111 20.02 8.36 17.33
C ALA A 111 19.88 9.90 17.36
N PRO A 112 18.76 10.44 17.88
CA PRO A 112 18.54 11.88 17.92
C PRO A 112 19.43 12.56 18.97
N GLY A 113 20.25 13.50 18.52
CA GLY A 113 20.99 14.43 19.38
C GLY A 113 20.08 15.48 20.03
N PRO A 114 20.50 16.11 21.15
CA PRO A 114 19.64 17.00 21.90
C PRO A 114 19.60 18.40 21.27
N GLY A 115 18.38 18.91 21.08
CA GLY A 115 18.09 20.34 21.11
C GLY A 115 17.90 21.03 19.76
N GLN A 116 16.65 21.17 19.33
CA GLN A 116 16.18 22.39 18.66
C GLN A 116 14.67 22.57 18.81
N ALA A 117 14.28 23.84 18.92
CA ALA A 117 13.09 24.34 19.62
C ALA A 117 11.75 23.89 19.04
N ARG A 118 10.77 23.72 19.94
CA ARG A 118 9.40 23.32 19.66
C ARG A 118 8.61 24.53 19.16
N THR A 119 8.36 24.61 17.86
CA THR A 119 7.30 25.49 17.31
C THR A 119 6.01 24.68 17.31
N GLY A 120 5.10 25.03 18.22
CA GLY A 120 3.84 24.32 18.41
C GLY A 120 2.91 24.49 17.21
N VAL A 121 2.48 23.37 16.62
CA VAL A 121 1.30 23.32 15.74
C VAL A 121 0.14 22.77 16.59
N MET A 122 -0.86 23.62 16.82
CA MET A 122 -2.12 23.23 17.45
C MET A 122 -2.88 22.29 16.51
N THR A 123 -2.81 20.98 16.73
CA THR A 123 -3.73 20.02 16.11
C THR A 123 -4.97 19.87 16.98
N GLY A 124 -6.04 20.58 16.60
CA GLY A 124 -7.37 20.35 17.15
C GLY A 124 -7.87 18.95 16.76
N VAL A 125 -7.62 17.97 17.63
CA VAL A 125 -8.26 16.65 17.55
C VAL A 125 -9.74 16.83 17.88
N ARG A 126 -10.59 16.91 16.86
CA ARG A 126 -12.04 16.68 17.07
C ARG A 126 -12.23 15.21 17.40
N ARG A 127 -12.56 14.93 18.66
CA ARG A 127 -13.00 13.60 19.10
C ARG A 127 -14.27 13.22 18.32
N ARG A 128 -14.25 12.03 17.74
CA ARG A 128 -15.42 11.38 17.15
C ARG A 128 -16.33 10.92 18.30
N PRO A 129 -17.62 11.26 18.33
CA PRO A 129 -18.54 10.62 19.27
C PRO A 129 -18.63 9.11 18.96
N ALA A 130 -18.67 8.30 20.02
CA ALA A 130 -18.88 6.86 19.94
C ALA A 130 -20.30 6.53 19.44
N PRO A 131 -20.51 5.37 18.80
CA PRO A 131 -21.84 4.97 18.33
C PRO A 131 -22.74 4.64 19.52
N GLU A 132 -23.87 5.32 19.62
CA GLU A 132 -24.96 4.94 20.53
C GLU A 132 -25.82 3.85 19.89
N ALA A 133 -26.43 3.05 20.76
CA ALA A 133 -26.78 1.65 20.56
C ALA A 133 -27.95 1.34 19.59
N THR A 134 -27.90 0.12 19.05
CA THR A 134 -29.00 -0.83 18.78
C THR A 134 -30.27 -0.32 18.11
N ALA A 135 -30.47 -0.71 16.85
CA ALA A 135 -31.79 -0.87 16.24
C ALA A 135 -31.94 -2.33 15.73
N PRO A 136 -33.06 -3.03 15.99
CA PRO A 136 -33.27 -4.38 15.50
C PRO A 136 -33.60 -4.35 13.99
N SER A 137 -32.75 -4.97 13.18
CA SER A 137 -33.04 -5.20 11.76
C SER A 137 -33.56 -6.62 11.61
N SER A 138 -34.88 -6.77 11.45
CA SER A 138 -35.52 -8.05 11.12
C SER A 138 -35.35 -8.34 9.62
N CYS A 139 -34.56 -9.35 9.27
CA CYS A 139 -34.63 -9.98 7.96
C CYS A 139 -35.93 -10.77 7.84
N SER A 140 -36.78 -10.42 6.88
CA SER A 140 -37.80 -11.34 6.38
C SER A 140 -37.17 -12.27 5.32
N PRO A 141 -37.47 -13.58 5.32
CA PRO A 141 -36.96 -14.50 4.31
C PRO A 141 -37.63 -14.28 2.94
N PRO A 142 -36.99 -14.68 1.83
CA PRO A 142 -37.59 -14.60 0.50
C PRO A 142 -38.78 -15.55 0.38
N GLY A 143 -39.91 -15.02 -0.13
CA GLY A 143 -41.08 -15.81 -0.50
C GLY A 143 -40.73 -16.81 -1.59
N SER A 144 -41.23 -18.04 -1.46
CA SER A 144 -41.23 -19.05 -2.50
C SER A 144 -42.53 -18.90 -3.29
N ASP A 145 -42.45 -18.70 -4.60
CA ASP A 145 -43.43 -19.07 -5.61
C ASP A 145 -42.73 -19.21 -6.96
#